data_AF-F8NKE1-F1
#
_entry.id   AF-F8NKE1-F1
#
_cell.length_a   1.000
_cell.length_b   1.000
_cell.length_c   1.000
_cell.angle_alpha   90.00
_cell.angle_beta   90.00
_cell.angle_gamma   90.00
#
_symmetry.space_group_name_H-M   'P 1'
#
loop_
_entity.id
_entity.type
_entity.pdbx_description
1 polymer ?
#
loop_
_entity_poly.entity_id
_entity_poly.type
_entity_poly.pdbx_seq_one_letter_code
_entity_poly.pdbx_strand_id
1 'polypeptide(L)'
;MGVEPGKSKNEAAENMVKDMKSALDETHKALFNTAEQMKDRAERRHSKAPDYKSRKLTEKWIWPYQIKEVKPNAVELELPKQMRVVPTVNVSRVKPYKGPTFNFHSPL
;
A
#
# COMPACT_ATOMS: atom_id res chain seq x y z
N MET A 1 -47.55 11.01 -51.67
CA MET A 1 -48.00 12.22 -50.94
C MET A 1 -47.09 12.38 -49.73
N GLY A 2 -46.03 13.19 -49.84
CA GLY A 2 -45.15 13.52 -48.72
C GLY A 2 -45.48 14.94 -48.28
N VAL A 3 -46.02 15.10 -47.08
CA VAL A 3 -46.24 16.42 -46.48
C VAL A 3 -45.00 16.70 -45.63
N GLU A 4 -44.17 17.64 -46.05
CA GLU A 4 -43.07 18.08 -45.21
C GLU A 4 -43.61 18.86 -44.01
N PRO A 5 -43.11 18.60 -42.79
CA PRO A 5 -43.54 19.33 -41.61
C PRO A 5 -43.08 20.78 -41.72
N GLY A 6 -44.05 21.69 -41.92
CA GLY A 6 -43.81 23.12 -41.91
C GLY A 6 -43.34 23.58 -40.54
N LYS A 7 -42.27 24.39 -40.51
CA LYS A 7 -41.73 25.01 -39.29
C LYS A 7 -42.68 26.12 -38.83
N SER A 8 -43.69 25.79 -38.01
CA SER A 8 -44.53 26.79 -37.35
C SER A 8 -43.90 27.20 -36.01
N LYS A 9 -43.72 28.51 -35.80
CA LYS A 9 -43.26 29.07 -34.53
C LYS A 9 -44.42 29.02 -33.52
N ASN A 10 -44.34 28.11 -32.54
CA ASN A 10 -45.26 28.08 -31.42
C ASN A 10 -44.52 28.61 -30.17
N GLU A 11 -44.93 29.78 -29.69
CA GLU A 11 -44.30 30.45 -28.55
C GLU A 11 -44.35 29.60 -27.27
N ALA A 12 -45.41 28.82 -27.06
CA ALA A 12 -45.52 27.93 -25.91
C ALA A 12 -44.45 26.83 -25.94
N ALA A 13 -44.17 26.27 -27.13
CA ALA A 13 -43.13 25.26 -27.30
C ALA A 13 -41.73 25.84 -27.08
N GLU A 14 -41.47 27.06 -27.54
CA GLU A 14 -40.19 27.74 -27.32
C GLU A 14 -39.94 28.06 -25.85
N ASN A 15 -40.98 28.44 -25.10
CA ASN A 15 -40.88 28.68 -23.66
C ASN A 15 -40.61 27.39 -22.89
N MET A 16 -41.30 26.30 -23.22
CA MET A 16 -41.03 24.99 -22.62
C MET A 16 -39.58 24.52 -22.88
N VAL A 17 -39.05 24.75 -24.09
CA VAL A 17 -37.65 24.40 -24.40
C VAL A 17 -36.67 25.25 -23.57
N LYS A 18 -36.97 26.52 -23.30
CA LYS A 18 -36.14 27.37 -22.43
C LYS A 18 -36.17 26.87 -20.99
N ASP A 19 -37.34 26.53 -20.46
CA ASP A 19 -37.50 26.03 -19.09
C ASP A 19 -36.82 24.68 -18.89
N MET A 20 -36.90 23.79 -19.88
CA MET A 20 -36.19 22.52 -19.84
C MET A 20 -34.66 22.72 -19.85
N LYS A 21 -34.16 23.67 -20.64
CA LYS A 21 -32.73 23.98 -20.67
C LYS A 21 -32.25 24.54 -19.34
N SER A 22 -32.97 25.50 -18.74
CA SER A 22 -32.60 26.05 -17.44
C SER A 22 -32.62 24.99 -16.34
N ALA A 23 -33.63 24.13 -16.32
CA ALA A 23 -33.70 23.02 -15.37
C ALA A 23 -32.51 22.05 -15.50
N LEU A 24 -32.07 21.75 -16.72
CA LEU A 24 -30.89 20.92 -16.96
C LEU A 24 -29.59 21.60 -16.49
N ASP A 25 -29.43 22.89 -16.77
CA ASP A 25 -28.25 23.64 -16.35
C ASP A 25 -28.15 23.76 -14.82
N GLU A 26 -29.28 24.01 -14.16
CA GLU A 26 -29.36 24.08 -12.70
C GLU A 26 -29.03 22.74 -12.04
N THR A 27 -29.58 21.64 -12.56
CA THR A 27 -29.31 20.29 -12.03
C THR A 27 -27.84 19.90 -12.24
N HIS A 28 -27.25 20.19 -13.40
CA HIS A 28 -25.83 19.98 -13.65
C HIS A 28 -24.96 20.76 -12.67
N LYS A 29 -25.28 22.03 -12.43
CA LYS A 29 -24.55 22.87 -11.46
C LYS A 29 -24.68 22.34 -10.03
N ALA A 30 -25.87 21.92 -9.61
CA ALA A 30 -26.10 21.38 -8.28
C ALA A 30 -25.34 20.05 -8.04
N LEU A 31 -25.34 19.17 -9.04
CA LEU A 31 -24.60 17.91 -8.99
C LEU A 31 -23.09 18.15 -8.92
N PHE A 32 -22.57 19.06 -9.74
CA PHE A 32 -21.15 19.41 -9.72
C PHE A 32 -20.71 19.95 -8.35
N ASN A 33 -21.47 20.91 -7.79
CA ASN A 33 -21.18 21.46 -6.48
C ASN A 33 -21.25 20.42 -5.36
N THR A 34 -22.20 19.48 -5.45
CA THR A 34 -22.33 18.39 -4.47
C THR A 34 -21.15 17.44 -4.53
N ALA A 35 -20.69 17.08 -5.74
CA ALA A 35 -19.51 16.25 -5.93
C ALA A 35 -18.25 16.88 -5.32
N GLU A 36 -18.03 18.17 -5.56
CA GLU A 36 -16.90 18.91 -4.96
C GLU A 36 -17.00 18.96 -3.43
N GLN A 37 -18.19 19.22 -2.88
CA GLN A 37 -18.38 19.18 -1.42
C GLN A 37 -18.13 17.79 -0.81
N MET A 38 -18.51 16.71 -1.51
CA MET A 38 -18.25 15.35 -1.06
C MET A 38 -16.75 15.05 -1.02
N LYS A 39 -16.01 15.50 -2.03
CA LYS A 39 -14.55 15.36 -2.10
C LYS A 39 -13.87 16.12 -0.95
N ASP A 40 -14.24 17.38 -0.72
CA ASP A 40 -13.71 18.18 0.39
C ASP A 40 -14.01 17.56 1.76
N ARG A 41 -15.21 17.01 1.93
CA ARG A 41 -15.62 16.34 3.17
C ARG A 41 -14.83 15.04 3.40
N ALA A 42 -14.57 14.29 2.34
CA ALA A 42 -13.73 13.10 2.42
C ALA A 42 -12.31 13.48 2.83
N GLU A 43 -11.70 14.45 2.15
CA GLU A 43 -10.34 14.92 2.45
C GLU A 43 -10.20 15.41 3.89
N ARG A 44 -11.15 16.23 4.38
CA ARG A 44 -11.14 16.68 5.79
C ARG A 44 -11.24 15.54 6.81
N ARG A 45 -11.85 14.41 6.44
CA ARG A 45 -12.00 13.23 7.31
C ARG A 45 -10.80 12.29 7.24
N HIS A 46 -9.95 12.43 6.24
CA HIS A 46 -8.71 11.67 6.15
C HIS A 46 -7.67 12.31 7.07
N SER A 47 -7.49 11.74 8.27
CA SER A 47 -6.25 11.92 9.01
C SER A 47 -5.15 11.13 8.29
N LYS A 48 -3.97 11.74 8.16
CA LYS A 48 -2.78 11.04 7.65
C LYS A 48 -2.58 9.78 8.49
N ALA A 49 -2.55 8.61 7.83
CA ALA A 49 -2.31 7.36 8.51
C ALA A 49 -1.01 7.47 9.34
N PRO A 50 -1.02 7.08 10.64
CA PRO A 50 0.19 7.10 11.43
C PRO A 50 1.24 6.22 10.77
N ASP A 51 2.45 6.76 10.58
CA ASP A 51 3.59 6.01 10.04
C ASP A 51 4.07 5.03 11.12
N TYR A 52 3.40 3.89 11.24
CA TYR A 52 3.88 2.79 12.03
C TYR A 52 5.07 2.16 11.28
N LYS A 53 6.28 2.67 11.52
CA LYS A 53 7.50 1.92 11.23
C LYS A 53 7.39 0.61 12.01
N SER A 54 7.02 -0.48 11.34
CA SER A 54 6.78 -1.78 11.96
C SER A 54 8.11 -2.37 12.46
N ARG A 55 8.52 -1.97 13.67
CA ARG A 55 9.73 -2.48 14.35
C ARG A 55 9.77 -4.01 14.47
N LYS A 56 8.64 -4.69 14.26
CA LYS A 56 8.50 -6.15 14.25
C LYS A 56 9.12 -6.83 13.03
N LEU A 57 9.21 -6.13 11.88
CA LEU A 57 9.73 -6.69 10.63
C LEU A 57 11.13 -6.18 10.26
N THR A 58 11.77 -5.41 11.15
CA THR A 58 13.15 -4.96 10.93
C THR A 58 14.10 -6.15 11.08
N GLU A 59 15.00 -6.33 10.12
CA GLU A 59 16.04 -7.35 10.19
C GLU A 59 16.87 -7.19 11.46
N LYS A 60 17.00 -8.27 12.22
CA LYS A 60 17.79 -8.32 13.45
C LYS A 60 18.74 -9.50 13.39
N TRP A 61 20.00 -9.24 13.70
CA TRP A 61 20.98 -10.30 13.89
C TRP A 61 20.68 -11.03 15.19
N ILE A 62 20.61 -12.36 15.10
CA ILE A 62 20.45 -13.24 16.26
C ILE A 62 21.86 -13.61 16.75
N TRP A 63 22.02 -13.84 18.05
CA TRP A 63 23.27 -14.21 18.74
C TRP A 63 24.12 -15.25 17.97
N PRO A 64 25.46 -15.33 18.20
CA PRO A 64 26.34 -16.20 17.45
C PRO A 64 25.98 -17.67 17.68
N TYR A 65 25.91 -18.41 16.57
CA TYR A 65 25.71 -19.85 16.56
C TYR A 65 26.95 -20.51 15.97
N GLN A 66 27.24 -21.73 16.43
CA GLN A 66 28.32 -22.54 15.88
C GLN A 66 27.93 -23.06 14.50
N ILE A 67 28.91 -23.18 13.61
CA ILE A 67 28.72 -23.77 12.28
C ILE A 67 28.95 -25.27 12.40
N LYS A 68 27.96 -26.06 12.00
CA LYS A 68 28.04 -27.52 11.95
C LYS A 68 28.69 -28.01 10.66
N GLU A 69 28.28 -27.44 9.53
CA GLU A 69 28.79 -27.82 8.20
C GLU A 69 28.79 -26.59 7.27
N VAL A 70 29.80 -26.52 6.40
CA VAL A 70 29.93 -25.47 5.37
C VAL A 70 29.72 -26.09 3.99
N LYS A 71 28.71 -25.60 3.28
CA LYS A 71 28.46 -25.91 1.87
C LYS A 71 28.83 -24.68 1.01
N PRO A 72 29.10 -24.83 -0.29
CA PRO A 72 29.57 -23.71 -1.13
C PRO A 72 28.69 -22.45 -1.12
N ASN A 73 27.37 -22.61 -0.98
CA ASN A 73 26.40 -21.49 -0.99
C ASN A 73 25.58 -21.37 0.32
N ALA A 74 25.80 -22.26 1.29
CA ALA A 74 25.01 -22.30 2.52
C ALA A 74 25.81 -22.86 3.68
N VAL A 75 25.49 -22.45 4.90
CA VAL A 75 26.07 -23.00 6.13
C VAL A 75 24.96 -23.57 7.00
N GLU A 76 25.24 -24.71 7.63
CA GLU A 76 24.36 -25.29 8.63
C GLU A 76 24.78 -24.79 10.00
N LEU A 77 23.87 -24.13 10.71
CA LEU A 77 24.09 -23.62 12.06
C LEU A 77 23.53 -24.59 13.10
N GLU A 78 24.21 -24.69 14.23
CA GLU A 78 23.67 -25.34 15.41
C GLU A 78 22.66 -24.41 16.10
N LEU A 79 21.40 -24.57 15.71
CA LEU A 79 20.29 -23.83 16.31
C LEU A 79 19.68 -24.60 17.50
N PRO A 80 19.20 -23.90 18.54
CA PRO A 80 18.45 -24.52 19.62
C PRO A 80 17.23 -25.28 19.08
N LYS A 81 16.96 -26.48 19.60
CA LYS A 81 15.85 -27.33 19.15
C LYS A 81 14.46 -26.68 19.27
N GLN A 82 14.35 -25.63 20.08
CA GLN A 82 13.12 -24.85 20.27
C GLN A 82 12.86 -23.86 19.12
N MET A 83 13.88 -23.52 18.32
CA MET A 83 13.69 -22.70 17.12
C MET A 83 13.03 -23.53 16.03
N ARG A 84 11.89 -23.06 15.53
CA ARG A 84 11.15 -23.65 14.39
C ARG A 84 11.67 -23.13 13.05
N VAL A 85 12.98 -22.88 12.94
CA VAL A 85 13.64 -22.31 11.75
C VAL A 85 14.62 -23.34 11.19
N VAL A 86 14.76 -23.37 9.86
CA VAL A 86 15.72 -24.25 9.19
C VAL A 86 17.15 -23.86 9.58
N PRO A 87 18.01 -24.80 10.03
CA PRO A 87 19.37 -24.51 10.46
C PRO A 87 20.30 -24.12 9.30
N THR A 88 19.94 -24.46 8.07
CA THR A 88 20.69 -24.13 6.86
C THR A 88 20.36 -22.71 6.39
N VAL A 89 21.38 -21.84 6.32
CA VAL A 89 21.26 -20.44 5.90
C VAL A 89 22.27 -20.10 4.81
N ASN A 90 21.94 -19.17 3.91
CA ASN A 90 22.86 -18.74 2.86
C ASN A 90 24.04 -17.95 3.46
N VAL A 91 25.25 -18.15 2.91
CA VAL A 91 26.49 -17.50 3.40
C VAL A 91 26.39 -15.96 3.43
N SER A 92 25.63 -15.36 2.50
CA SER A 92 25.38 -13.91 2.46
C SER A 92 24.61 -13.37 3.66
N ARG A 93 23.85 -14.22 4.36
CA ARG A 93 23.03 -13.88 5.54
C ARG A 93 23.74 -14.21 6.85
N VAL A 94 25.01 -14.56 6.80
CA VAL A 94 25.82 -14.89 7.98
C VAL A 94 26.92 -13.86 8.14
N LYS A 95 27.11 -13.40 9.38
CA LYS A 95 28.16 -12.47 9.73
C LYS A 95 29.16 -13.17 10.66
N PRO A 96 30.46 -13.19 10.31
CA PRO A 96 31.47 -13.75 11.19
C PRO A 96 31.46 -13.06 12.55
N TYR A 97 31.41 -13.85 13.62
CA TYR A 97 31.49 -13.34 14.98
C TYR A 97 32.96 -13.04 15.32
N LYS A 98 33.27 -11.76 15.56
CA LYS A 98 34.61 -11.28 15.93
C LYS A 98 34.69 -10.97 17.43
N GLY A 99 34.26 -11.90 18.28
CA GLY A 99 34.31 -11.73 19.73
C GLY A 99 35.75 -11.50 20.24
N PRO A 100 35.92 -11.04 21.50
CA PRO A 100 37.25 -11.03 22.12
C PRO A 100 37.80 -12.46 22.10
N THR A 101 38.98 -12.64 21.52
CA THR A 101 39.67 -13.93 21.40
C THR A 101 39.89 -14.50 22.79
N PHE A 102 39.01 -15.39 23.25
CA PHE A 102 39.26 -16.19 24.43
C PHE A 102 40.36 -17.19 24.08
N ASN A 103 41.58 -16.84 24.47
CA ASN A 103 42.72 -17.73 24.46
C ASN A 103 42.34 -18.99 25.26
N PHE A 104 42.31 -20.15 24.61
CA PHE A 104 42.22 -21.43 25.29
C PHE A 104 43.50 -21.63 26.10
N HIS A 105 43.47 -21.31 27.39
CA HIS A 105 44.44 -21.83 28.35
C HIS A 105 43.89 -23.17 28.83
N SER A 106 44.38 -24.26 28.24
CA SER A 106 44.14 -25.61 28.73
C SER A 106 44.99 -25.82 29.99
N PRO A 107 44.42 -26.21 31.13
CA PRO A 107 45.20 -26.70 32.26
C PRO A 107 45.32 -28.22 32.15
N LEU A 108 46.54 -28.69 31.86
CA LEU A 108 47.05 -29.98 32.34
C LEU A 108 48.53 -29.79 32.70
#